data_AF-A0A925D7L0-F1
#
_entry.id   AF-A0A925D7L0-F1
#
_cell.length_a   1.000
_cell.length_b   1.000
_cell.length_c   1.000
_cell.angle_alpha   90.00
_cell.angle_beta   90.00
_cell.angle_gamma   90.00
#
_symmetry.space_group_name_H-M   'P 1'
#
loop_
_entity.id
_entity.type
_entity.pdbx_description
1 polymer ?
#
loop_
_entity_poly.entity_id
_entity_poly.type
_entity_poly.pdbx_seq_one_letter_code
_entity_poly.pdbx_strand_id
1 'polypeptide(L)' 'MPLGYTTKEAGELLGQPEWLIRRVVDSLVETVPRFGGKRFIPSARLAEVAERVRERIAKRRKSEAPA' A
#
# COMPACT_ATOMS: atom_id res chain seq x y z
N MET A 1 4.74 16.66 9.67
CA MET A 1 4.30 15.36 9.11
C MET A 1 5.34 14.30 9.47
N PRO A 2 4.95 13.06 9.79
CA PRO A 2 5.92 11.99 10.09
C PRO A 2 6.81 11.69 8.88
N LEU A 3 8.00 11.13 9.11
CA LEU A 3 9.00 10.82 8.06
C LEU A 3 8.58 9.64 7.16
N GLY A 4 7.66 8.81 7.64
CA GLY A 4 7.07 7.69 6.92
C GLY A 4 6.15 6.89 7.83
N TYR A 5 5.62 5.80 7.28
CA TYR A 5 4.57 5.00 7.89
C TYR A 5 4.90 3.52 7.74
N THR A 6 4.59 2.72 8.75
CA THR A 6 4.57 1.27 8.62
C THR A 6 3.42 0.81 7.71
N THR A 7 3.47 -0.43 7.23
CA THR A 7 2.36 -1.03 6.47
C THR A 7 1.04 -1.02 7.23
N LYS A 8 1.10 -1.14 8.56
CA LYS A 8 -0.06 -1.04 9.44
C LYS A 8 -0.65 0.38 9.46
N GLU A 9 0.17 1.38 9.77
CA GLU A 9 -0.26 2.80 9.84
C GLU A 9 -0.78 3.30 8.49
N ALA A 10 -0.10 2.93 7.39
CA ALA A 10 -0.58 3.24 6.04
C ALA A 10 -1.93 2.55 5.74
N GLY A 11 -2.16 1.34 6.24
CA GLY A 11 -3.45 0.66 6.13
C GLY A 11 -4.55 1.41 6.87
N GLU A 12 -4.30 1.82 8.11
CA GLU A 12 -5.23 2.61 8.92
C GLU A 12 -5.57 3.94 8.25
N LEU A 13 -4.57 4.67 7.73
CA LEU A 13 -4.77 5.94 7.03
C LEU A 13 -5.58 5.80 5.73
N LEU A 14 -5.35 4.72 4.98
CA LEU A 14 -6.02 4.49 3.69
C LEU A 14 -7.36 3.75 3.86
N GLY A 15 -7.71 3.31 5.07
CA GLY A 15 -8.88 2.49 5.34
C GLY A 15 -8.80 1.11 4.70
N GLN A 16 -7.61 0.51 4.64
CA GLN A 16 -7.34 -0.75 3.95
C GLN A 16 -6.60 -1.74 4.85
N PRO A 17 -6.80 -3.06 4.65
CA PRO A 17 -6.14 -4.05 5.49
C PRO A 17 -4.63 -4.09 5.23
N GLU A 18 -3.84 -4.27 6.28
CA GLU A 18 -2.36 -4.26 6.22
C GLU A 18 -1.80 -5.23 5.17
N TRP A 19 -2.38 -6.42 5.01
CA TRP A 19 -1.90 -7.41 4.04
C TRP A 19 -1.97 -6.89 2.59
N LEU A 20 -2.96 -6.03 2.28
CA LEU A 20 -3.13 -5.43 0.97
C LEU A 20 -2.05 -4.38 0.73
N ILE A 21 -1.80 -3.53 1.74
CA ILE A 21 -0.72 -2.55 1.70
C ILE A 21 0.62 -3.25 1.53
N ARG A 22 0.90 -4.29 2.33
CA ARG A 22 2.12 -5.10 2.22
C ARG A 22 2.30 -5.65 0.82
N ARG A 23 1.24 -6.19 0.22
CA ARG A 23 1.29 -6.77 -1.14
C ARG A 23 1.55 -5.71 -2.22
N VAL A 24 0.98 -4.52 -2.07
CA VAL A 24 1.24 -3.40 -2.98
C VAL A 24 2.69 -2.93 -2.84
N VAL A 25 3.15 -2.70 -1.61
CA VAL A 25 4.53 -2.29 -1.31
C VAL A 25 5.55 -3.30 -1.83
N ASP A 26 5.29 -4.61 -1.66
CA ASP A 26 6.14 -5.68 -2.18
C ASP A 26 6.15 -5.76 -3.72
N SER A 27 5.19 -5.14 -4.40
CA SER A 27 5.10 -5.09 -5.86
C SER A 27 5.67 -3.80 -6.48
N LEU A 28 6.14 -2.86 -5.66
CA LEU A 28 6.78 -1.64 -6.14
C LEU A 28 8.15 -1.97 -6.74
N VAL A 29 8.52 -1.26 -7.81
CA VAL A 29 9.82 -1.43 -8.47
C VAL A 29 10.95 -1.09 -7.51
N GLU A 30 10.81 0.02 -6.79
CA GLU A 30 11.72 0.41 -5.73
C GLU A 30 11.31 -0.16 -4.38
N THR A 31 12.22 -0.92 -3.78
CA THR A 31 12.03 -1.48 -2.45
C THR A 31 11.96 -0.37 -1.39
N VAL A 32 11.13 -0.57 -0.39
CA VAL A 32 11.03 0.34 0.75
C VAL A 32 12.00 -0.08 1.86
N PRO A 33 12.54 0.87 2.65
CA PRO A 33 13.35 0.56 3.82
C PRO A 33 12.62 -0.36 4.81
N ARG A 34 13.41 -1.11 5.59
CA ARG A 34 12.89 -1.91 6.70
C ARG A 34 13.50 -1.43 8.02
N PHE A 35 12.66 -1.25 9.03
CA PHE A 35 13.06 -0.93 10.40
C PHE A 35 12.50 -1.99 11.35
N GLY A 36 13.38 -2.71 12.05
CA GLY A 36 12.96 -3.79 12.96
C GLY A 36 12.11 -4.88 12.29
N GLY A 37 12.42 -5.23 11.04
CA GLY A 37 11.67 -6.22 10.26
C GLY A 37 10.34 -5.70 9.67
N LYS A 38 9.91 -4.49 10.01
CA LYS A 38 8.72 -3.84 9.45
C LYS A 38 9.09 -3.01 8.24
N ARG A 39 8.24 -3.04 7.21
CA ARG A 39 8.38 -2.19 6.02
C ARG A 39 7.99 -0.76 6.39
N PHE A 40 8.81 0.19 5.98
CA PHE A 40 8.62 1.61 6.26
C PHE A 40 8.45 2.37 4.95
N ILE A 41 7.25 2.86 4.72
CA ILE A 41 6.83 3.60 3.53
C ILE A 41 7.17 5.07 3.77
N PRO A 42 8.12 5.68 3.03
CA PRO A 42 8.41 7.09 3.16
C PRO A 42 7.16 7.93 2.84
N SER A 43 6.94 9.04 3.56
CA SER A 43 5.74 9.88 3.36
C SER A 43 5.59 10.37 1.91
N ALA A 44 6.71 10.63 1.23
CA ALA A 44 6.73 11.01 -0.18
C ALA A 44 6.16 9.93 -1.12
N ARG A 45 6.19 8.65 -0.72
CA ARG A 45 5.68 7.51 -1.50
C ARG A 45 4.27 7.08 -1.09
N LEU A 46 3.68 7.69 -0.06
CA LEU A 46 2.33 7.31 0.40
C LEU A 46 1.28 7.51 -0.70
N ALA A 47 1.39 8.59 -1.49
CA ALA A 47 0.49 8.84 -2.61
C ALA A 47 0.59 7.75 -3.70
N GLU A 48 1.81 7.32 -4.04
CA GLU A 48 2.05 6.21 -4.97
C GLU A 48 1.37 4.92 -4.46
N VAL A 49 1.59 4.58 -3.19
CA VAL A 49 0.96 3.41 -2.57
C VAL A 49 -0.57 3.50 -2.63
N ALA A 50 -1.14 4.66 -2.32
CA ALA A 50 -2.58 4.88 -2.36
C ALA A 50 -3.19 4.71 -3.76
N GLU A 51 -2.52 5.20 -4.81
CA GLU A 51 -2.96 4.98 -6.20
C GLU A 51 -2.94 3.49 -6.56
N ARG A 52 -1.83 2.80 -6.29
CA ARG A 52 -1.68 1.37 -6.59
C ARG A 52 -2.70 0.50 -5.86
N VAL A 53 -3.05 0.85 -4.62
CA VAL A 53 -4.10 0.17 -3.87
C VAL A 53 -5.46 0.35 -4.54
N ARG A 54 -5.81 1.59 -4.95
CA ARG A 54 -7.07 1.87 -5.67
C ARG A 54 -7.15 1.12 -7.00
N GLU A 55 -6.09 1.13 -7.80
CA GLU A 55 -6.02 0.37 -9.05
C GLU A 55 -6.27 -1.12 -8.82
N ARG A 56 -5.70 -1.68 -7.77
CA ARG A 56 -5.86 -3.10 -7.43
C ARG A 56 -7.30 -3.45 -7.04
N ILE A 57 -7.94 -2.60 -6.26
CA ILE A 57 -9.35 -2.76 -5.88
C ILE A 57 -10.24 -2.64 -7.11
N ALA A 58 -9.99 -1.66 -7.99
CA ALA A 58 -10.72 -1.49 -9.23
C ALA A 58 -10.56 -2.70 -10.17
N LYS A 59 -9.35 -3.24 -10.31
CA LYS A 59 -9.09 -4.46 -11.09
C LYS A 59 -9.88 -5.65 -10.55
N ARG A 60 -9.89 -5.86 -9.23
CA ARG A 60 -10.67 -6.94 -8.60
C ARG A 60 -12.17 -6.79 -8.87
N ARG A 61 -12.72 -5.59 -8.71
CA ARG A 61 -14.13 -5.31 -9.01
C ARG A 61 -14.49 -5.58 -10.46
N LYS A 62 -13.63 -5.22 -11.42
CA LYS A 62 -13.84 -5.51 -12.85
C LYS A 62 -13.84 -7.00 -13.16
N SER A 63 -13.07 -7.80 -12.43
CA SER A 63 -13.07 -9.27 -12.58
C SER A 63 -14.31 -9.95 -11.98
N GLU A 64 -15.04 -9.29 -11.09
CA GLU A 64 -16.23 -9.83 -10.42
C GLU A 64 -17.55 -9.36 -11.07
N ALA A 65 -17.51 -8.44 -12.04
CA ALA A 65 -18.68 -8.06 -12.82
C ALA A 65 -18.99 -9.11 -13.90
N PRO A 66 -20.13 -9.82 -13.84
CA PRO A 66 -20.53 -10.75 -14.90
C PRO A 66 -20.93 -9.96 -16.15
N ALA A 67 -20.55 -10.49 -17.31
CA ALA A 67 -21.06 -10.05 -18.61
C ALA A 67 -22.53 -10.46 -18.79
#